data_AF-A0A804Q4H3-F1
#
_entry.id   AF-A0A804Q4H3-F1
#
_cell.length_a   1.000
_cell.length_b   1.000
_cell.length_c   1.000
_cell.angle_alpha   90.00
_cell.angle_beta   90.00
_cell.angle_gamma   90.00
#
_symmetry.space_group_name_H-M   'P 1'
#
loop_
_entity.id
_entity.type
_entity.pdbx_description
1 polymer ?
#
loop_
_entity_poly.entity_id
_entity_poly.type
_entity_poly.pdbx_seq_one_letter_code
_entity_poly.pdbx_strand_id
1 'polypeptide(L)'
;LGEKALKTITSPSSTCSEVGSIPESWLNYPTITVPLKDTPVTVPRTLTNVGPAKTYGANVQGPSSMDIWVSPDYLVFSEPGEKKTFNVTVTVVGTH
;
A
#
# COMPACT_ATOMS: atom_id res chain seq x y z
N LEU A 1 20.91 0.83 -3.47
CA LEU A 1 21.93 -0.20 -3.76
C LEU A 1 22.13 -0.26 -5.27
N GLY A 2 23.34 -0.13 -5.81
CA GLY A 2 23.56 -0.22 -7.27
C GLY A 2 23.29 -1.64 -7.82
N GLU A 3 23.26 -1.80 -9.16
CA GLU A 3 22.91 -3.06 -9.83
C GLU A 3 23.75 -4.27 -9.40
N LYS A 4 25.03 -4.06 -9.05
CA LYS A 4 25.92 -5.15 -8.60
C LYS A 4 25.42 -5.81 -7.31
N ALA A 5 24.97 -5.00 -6.35
CA ALA A 5 24.44 -5.52 -5.08
C ALA A 5 23.05 -6.13 -5.29
N LEU A 6 22.23 -5.56 -6.19
CA LEU A 6 20.95 -6.16 -6.58
C LEU A 6 21.15 -7.59 -7.10
N LYS A 7 22.05 -7.79 -8.07
CA LYS A 7 22.35 -9.10 -8.68
C LYS A 7 22.95 -10.14 -7.72
N THR A 8 23.36 -9.73 -6.51
CA THR A 8 23.81 -10.65 -5.47
C THR A 8 22.60 -11.27 -4.73
N ILE A 9 21.50 -10.52 -4.62
CA ILE A 9 20.26 -10.95 -3.95
C ILE A 9 19.29 -11.57 -4.96
N THR A 10 19.28 -11.05 -6.20
CA THR A 10 18.41 -11.50 -7.28
C THR A 10 19.15 -12.40 -8.27
N SER A 11 18.45 -12.84 -9.33
CA SER A 11 19.12 -13.46 -10.48
C SER A 11 20.11 -12.48 -11.13
N PRO A 12 21.26 -12.96 -11.67
CA PRO A 12 22.19 -12.13 -12.43
C PRO A 12 21.58 -11.42 -13.64
N SER A 13 20.48 -11.97 -14.18
CA SER A 13 19.73 -11.42 -15.32
C SER A 13 18.71 -10.35 -14.94
N SER A 14 18.46 -10.11 -13.65
CA SER A 14 17.47 -9.12 -13.22
C SER A 14 17.99 -7.69 -13.41
N THR A 15 17.19 -6.86 -14.09
CA THR A 15 17.42 -5.41 -14.25
C THR A 15 16.22 -4.65 -13.70
N CYS A 16 16.47 -3.58 -12.94
CA CYS A 16 15.41 -2.70 -12.44
C CYS A 16 15.07 -1.55 -13.41
N SER A 17 15.87 -1.39 -14.47
CA SER A 17 15.81 -0.24 -15.39
C SER A 17 14.44 -0.08 -16.07
N GLU A 18 13.69 -1.18 -16.23
CA GLU A 18 12.36 -1.17 -16.85
C GLU A 18 11.25 -0.77 -15.87
N VAL A 19 11.43 -1.02 -14.58
CA VAL A 19 10.38 -0.83 -13.55
C VAL A 19 10.54 0.49 -12.80
N GLY A 20 11.75 1.07 -12.81
CA GLY A 20 12.05 2.29 -12.08
C GLY A 20 12.08 2.08 -10.56
N SER A 21 12.22 3.18 -9.81
CA SER A 21 12.19 3.14 -8.35
C SER A 21 10.76 3.19 -7.84
N ILE A 22 10.34 2.16 -7.11
CA ILE A 22 9.04 2.10 -6.46
C ILE A 22 9.26 2.31 -4.95
N PRO A 23 8.45 3.16 -4.28
CA PRO A 23 8.52 3.31 -2.83
C PRO A 23 8.31 1.97 -2.12
N GLU A 24 9.12 1.67 -1.11
CA GLU A 24 9.02 0.42 -0.35
C GLU A 24 7.63 0.23 0.27
N SER A 25 6.98 1.32 0.69
CA SER A 25 5.63 1.30 1.25
C SER A 25 4.57 0.77 0.27
N TRP A 26 4.84 0.78 -1.05
CA TRP A 26 3.93 0.29 -2.08
C TRP A 26 3.99 -1.23 -2.29
N LEU A 27 4.89 -1.94 -1.60
CA LEU A 27 4.80 -3.40 -1.53
C LEU A 27 3.41 -3.79 -1.00
N ASN A 28 2.73 -4.70 -1.68
CA ASN A 28 1.38 -5.13 -1.31
C ASN A 28 1.40 -6.08 -0.09
N TYR A 29 1.82 -5.54 1.05
CA TYR A 29 1.99 -6.25 2.31
C TYR A 29 0.83 -5.96 3.27
N PRO A 30 0.42 -6.89 4.15
CA PRO A 30 -0.69 -6.69 5.09
C PRO A 30 -0.44 -5.63 6.17
N THR A 31 0.77 -5.06 6.23
CA THR A 31 1.13 -3.95 7.11
C THR A 31 1.61 -2.76 6.28
N ILE A 32 1.33 -1.56 6.76
CA ILE A 32 1.79 -0.30 6.16
C ILE A 32 2.75 0.37 7.13
N THR A 33 3.97 0.64 6.66
CA THR A 33 4.93 1.51 7.35
C THR A 33 5.11 2.74 6.48
N VAL A 34 4.87 3.92 7.04
CA VAL A 34 5.06 5.20 6.37
C VAL A 34 6.00 6.09 7.18
N PRO A 35 6.86 6.89 6.52
CA PRO A 35 7.58 7.94 7.21
C PRO A 35 6.59 9.02 7.66
N LEU A 36 6.73 9.50 8.90
CA LEU A 36 5.99 10.67 9.35
C LEU A 36 6.58 11.92 8.68
N LYS A 37 5.73 12.67 8.00
CA LYS A 37 6.07 13.87 7.23
C LYS A 37 4.94 14.89 7.40
N ASP A 38 5.26 16.16 7.19
CA ASP A 38 4.27 17.25 7.21
C ASP A 38 3.28 17.16 6.04
N THR A 39 3.65 16.43 4.99
CA THR A 39 2.80 16.15 3.83
C THR A 39 2.13 14.78 3.95
N PRO A 40 0.86 14.65 3.52
CA PRO A 40 0.17 13.36 3.48
C PRO A 40 0.96 12.28 2.73
N VAL A 41 0.96 11.06 3.27
CA VAL A 41 1.56 9.89 2.61
C VAL A 41 0.45 8.95 2.18
N THR A 42 0.36 8.68 0.88
CA THR A 42 -0.63 7.78 0.29
C THR A 42 0.03 6.48 -0.17
N VAL A 43 -0.57 5.36 0.23
CA VAL A 43 -0.06 4.02 -0.01
C VAL A 43 -1.17 3.14 -0.62
N PRO A 44 -0.95 2.55 -1.81
CA PRO A 44 -1.91 1.63 -2.41
C PRO A 44 -1.81 0.22 -1.81
N ARG A 45 -2.96 -0.46 -1.70
CA ARG A 45 -3.06 -1.88 -1.37
C ARG A 45 -4.06 -2.56 -2.28
N THR A 46 -3.72 -3.74 -2.78
CA THR A 46 -4.57 -4.55 -3.66
C THR A 46 -5.00 -5.81 -2.92
N LEU A 47 -6.30 -5.95 -2.68
CA LEU A 47 -6.86 -7.17 -2.13
C LEU A 47 -7.31 -8.10 -3.26
N THR A 48 -7.18 -9.40 -3.03
CA THR A 48 -7.80 -10.44 -3.87
C THR A 48 -8.88 -11.12 -3.04
N ASN A 49 -10.11 -11.17 -3.54
CA ASN A 49 -11.15 -11.94 -2.88
C ASN A 49 -10.89 -13.43 -3.07
N VAL A 50 -10.81 -14.21 -1.99
CA VAL A 50 -10.60 -15.66 -2.03
C VAL A 50 -11.86 -16.45 -1.66
N GLY A 51 -12.96 -15.74 -1.38
CA GLY A 51 -14.26 -16.31 -1.04
C GLY A 51 -15.35 -15.96 -2.05
N PRO A 52 -16.63 -16.21 -1.72
CA PRO A 52 -17.76 -15.84 -2.59
C PRO A 52 -17.89 -14.30 -2.75
N ALA A 53 -18.83 -13.88 -3.59
CA ALA A 53 -19.20 -12.47 -3.76
C ALA A 53 -19.49 -11.81 -2.40
N LYS A 54 -18.83 -10.68 -2.11
CA LYS A 54 -18.96 -9.98 -0.82
C LYS A 54 -18.52 -8.52 -0.91
N THR A 55 -19.18 -7.68 -0.10
CA THR A 55 -18.77 -6.29 0.13
C THR A 55 -18.05 -6.17 1.46
N TYR A 56 -16.95 -5.41 1.48
CA TYR A 56 -16.19 -5.09 2.68
C TYR A 56 -16.15 -3.57 2.86
N GLY A 57 -16.41 -3.10 4.09
CA GLY A 57 -16.25 -1.70 4.49
C GLY A 57 -15.01 -1.53 5.37
N ALA A 58 -14.26 -0.47 5.14
CA ALA A 58 -13.09 -0.11 5.94
C ALA A 58 -13.53 0.53 7.26
N ASN A 59 -12.93 0.08 8.36
CA ASN A 59 -13.04 0.75 9.66
C ASN A 59 -11.63 1.16 10.08
N VAL A 60 -11.45 2.43 10.43
CA VAL A 60 -10.16 2.99 10.79
C VAL A 60 -10.20 3.46 12.24
N GLN A 61 -9.20 3.04 13.01
CA GLN A 61 -8.97 3.47 14.39
C GLN A 61 -7.50 3.89 14.51
N GLY A 62 -7.26 5.04 15.12
CA GLY A 62 -5.93 5.62 15.19
C GLY A 62 -5.82 6.68 16.28
N PRO A 63 -4.58 7.12 16.59
CA PRO A 63 -4.34 8.19 17.55
C PRO A 63 -4.90 9.52 17.05
N SER A 64 -5.32 10.40 17.96
CA SER A 64 -5.87 11.73 17.61
C SER A 64 -4.85 12.67 16.96
N SER A 65 -3.56 12.36 17.02
CA SER A 65 -2.48 13.09 16.36
C SER A 65 -2.30 12.74 14.88
N MET A 66 -3.09 11.80 14.35
CA MET A 66 -3.04 11.38 12.95
C MET A 66 -4.43 11.29 12.38
N ASP A 67 -4.57 11.71 11.13
CA ASP A 67 -5.72 11.43 10.30
C ASP A 67 -5.36 10.30 9.33
N ILE A 68 -6.17 9.24 9.33
CA ILE A 68 -5.96 8.05 8.51
C ILE A 68 -7.24 7.84 7.71
N TRP A 69 -7.12 7.94 6.40
CA TRP A 69 -8.24 7.83 5.47
C TRP A 69 -8.04 6.66 4.50
N VAL A 70 -9.13 5.98 4.15
CA VAL A 70 -9.15 4.87 3.19
C VAL A 70 -10.08 5.21 2.03
N SER A 71 -9.59 5.08 0.79
CA SER A 71 -10.37 5.38 -0.41
C SER A 71 -10.14 4.36 -1.55
N PRO A 72 -11.20 3.73 -2.10
CA PRO A 72 -12.57 3.73 -1.58
C PRO A 72 -12.64 3.01 -0.22
N ASP A 73 -13.56 3.43 0.63
CA ASP A 73 -13.84 2.82 1.94
C ASP A 73 -14.74 1.57 1.82
N TYR A 74 -15.42 1.36 0.70
CA TYR A 74 -16.12 0.12 0.37
C TYR A 74 -15.53 -0.57 -0.85
N LEU A 75 -15.33 -1.88 -0.73
CA LEU A 75 -14.92 -2.76 -1.83
C LEU A 75 -15.98 -3.85 -2.06
N VAL A 76 -16.61 -3.81 -3.22
CA VAL A 76 -17.63 -4.77 -3.65
C VAL A 76 -17.00 -5.80 -4.58
N PHE A 77 -16.79 -7.03 -4.11
CA PHE A 77 -16.31 -8.15 -4.93
C PHE A 77 -17.47 -9.02 -5.42
N SER A 78 -17.48 -9.35 -6.71
CA SER A 78 -18.56 -10.08 -7.38
C SER A 78 -18.28 -11.59 -7.48
N GLU A 79 -17.01 -12.00 -7.41
CA GLU A 79 -16.60 -13.40 -7.54
C GLU A 79 -15.25 -13.68 -6.85
N PRO A 80 -14.90 -14.96 -6.62
CA PRO A 80 -13.55 -15.34 -6.18
C PRO A 80 -12.49 -14.98 -7.24
N GLY A 81 -11.33 -14.52 -6.79
CA GLY A 81 -10.20 -14.15 -7.64
C GLY A 81 -10.17 -12.68 -8.09
N GLU A 82 -11.28 -11.95 -7.95
CA GLU A 82 -11.34 -10.53 -8.29
C GLU A 82 -10.38 -9.71 -7.42
N LYS A 83 -9.69 -8.74 -8.04
CA LYS A 83 -8.71 -7.86 -7.40
C LYS A 83 -9.21 -6.44 -7.36
N LYS A 84 -9.07 -5.77 -6.21
CA LYS A 84 -9.39 -4.34 -6.08
C LYS A 84 -8.34 -3.62 -5.28
N THR A 85 -8.05 -2.39 -5.71
CA THR A 85 -7.08 -1.52 -5.06
C THR A 85 -7.80 -0.45 -4.26
N PHE A 86 -7.30 -0.19 -3.05
CA PHE A 86 -7.65 0.97 -2.25
C PHE A 86 -6.38 1.71 -1.85
N ASN A 87 -6.53 2.97 -1.49
CA ASN A 87 -5.46 3.82 -0.99
C ASN A 87 -5.66 4.08 0.51
N VAL A 88 -4.58 4.01 1.26
CA VAL A 88 -4.49 4.50 2.64
C VAL A 88 -3.70 5.78 2.64
N THR A 89 -4.28 6.86 3.14
CA THR A 89 -3.61 8.15 3.31
C THR A 89 -3.42 8.42 4.79
N VAL A 90 -2.20 8.74 5.19
CA VAL A 90 -1.83 9.10 6.57
C VAL A 90 -1.35 10.55 6.58
N THR A 91 -1.95 11.36 7.45
CA THR A 91 -1.58 12.77 7.66
C THR A 91 -1.35 12.99 9.15
N VAL A 92 -0.29 13.71 9.52
CA VAL A 92 -0.08 14.15 10.90
C VAL A 92 -0.96 15.37 11.16
N VAL A 93 -1.78 15.33 12.21
CA VAL A 93 -2.66 16.44 12.61
C VAL A 93 -2.09 17.08 13.86
N GLY A 94 -1.51 18.27 13.71
CA GLY A 94 -1.01 19.05 14.85
C GLY A 94 0.23 19.86 14.53
N THR A 95 0.14 21.16 14.81
CA THR A 95 1.15 22.21 14.66
C THR A 95 2.40 21.92 15.49
N HIS A 96 3.58 22.01 14.87
CA HIS A 96 4.81 22.32 15.60
C HIS A 96 4.72 23.67 16.31
#